data_AF-A0A7K2IUU6-F1
#
_entry.id   AF-A0A7K2IUU6-F1
#
_cell.length_a   1.000
_cell.length_b   1.000
_cell.length_c   1.000
_cell.angle_alpha   90.00
_cell.angle_beta   90.00
_cell.angle_gamma   90.00
#
_symmetry.space_group_name_H-M   'P 1'
#
loop_
_entity.id
_entity.type
_entity.pdbx_description
1 polymer ?
#
loop_
_entity_poly.entity_id
_entity_poly.type
_entity_poly.pdbx_seq_one_letter_code
_entity_poly.pdbx_strand_id
1 'polypeptide(L)'
;MTENNAMTAVRDEATDTGEAKTLSLRGADYSVPASSDAWPLGALEGFEEGRIVAALRSLLGPEQWARLKEEGATLGDLNTLAEQIAGVYGFESPGE
;
A
#
# COMPACT_ATOMS: atom_id res chain seq x y z
N MET A 1 -4.47 28.16 -31.98
CA MET A 1 -5.49 28.30 -30.92
C MET A 1 -6.36 27.06 -31.01
N THR A 2 -6.27 26.07 -30.12
CA THR A 2 -5.84 26.14 -28.71
C THR A 2 -5.45 24.73 -28.26
N GLU A 3 -4.25 24.59 -27.67
CA GLU A 3 -3.87 23.47 -26.80
C GLU A 3 -4.79 23.42 -25.58
N ASN A 4 -5.39 22.27 -25.28
CA ASN A 4 -6.08 21.90 -24.02
C ASN A 4 -6.41 20.40 -24.16
N ASN A 5 -6.15 19.47 -23.26
CA ASN A 5 -5.70 19.52 -21.88
C ASN A 5 -5.15 18.13 -21.52
N ALA A 6 -4.23 18.12 -20.57
CA ALA A 6 -3.33 17.03 -20.23
C ALA A 6 -4.00 15.86 -19.51
N MET A 7 -3.21 14.79 -19.46
CA MET A 7 -3.22 13.74 -18.44
C MET A 7 -4.26 12.63 -18.64
N THR A 8 -3.82 11.66 -19.44
CA THR A 8 -3.98 10.21 -19.27
C THR A 8 -4.32 9.80 -17.82
N ALA A 9 -5.56 9.98 -17.40
CA ALA A 9 -6.16 9.24 -16.30
C ALA A 9 -6.52 7.85 -16.85
N VAL A 10 -5.48 7.08 -17.20
CA VAL A 10 -5.67 5.70 -17.61
C VAL A 10 -6.00 4.91 -16.33
N ARG A 11 -7.21 4.38 -16.33
CA ARG A 11 -7.67 3.23 -15.52
C ARG A 11 -8.13 3.54 -14.10
N ASP A 12 -9.25 4.25 -14.00
CA ASP A 12 -10.21 4.04 -12.91
C ASP A 12 -11.39 3.22 -13.48
N GLU A 13 -11.10 1.97 -13.82
CA GLU A 13 -12.12 0.94 -14.06
C GLU A 13 -11.74 -0.26 -13.18
N ALA A 14 -11.76 -0.05 -11.87
CA ALA A 14 -11.87 -1.14 -10.91
C ALA A 14 -13.37 -1.29 -10.59
N THR A 15 -14.00 -2.15 -11.38
CA THR A 15 -15.34 -2.67 -11.12
C THR A 15 -15.49 -3.14 -9.67
N ASP A 16 -16.49 -2.60 -8.98
CA ASP A 16 -17.12 -3.06 -7.73
C ASP A 16 -16.78 -4.52 -7.34
N THR A 17 -15.75 -4.72 -6.51
CA THR A 17 -15.42 -6.02 -5.89
C THR A 17 -14.55 -5.81 -4.63
N GLY A 18 -15.05 -5.11 -3.61
CA GLY A 18 -14.27 -4.83 -2.40
C GLY A 18 -13.11 -3.86 -2.68
N GLU A 19 -13.32 -2.59 -2.38
CA GLU A 19 -12.41 -1.52 -2.79
C GLU A 19 -11.04 -1.66 -2.10
N ALA A 20 -9.96 -1.66 -2.90
CA ALA A 20 -8.59 -1.64 -2.39
C ALA A 20 -8.43 -0.46 -1.41
N LYS A 21 -7.77 -0.71 -0.28
CA LYS A 21 -7.56 0.33 0.74
C LYS A 21 -6.41 1.22 0.31
N THR A 22 -6.60 2.52 0.43
CA THR A 22 -5.57 3.51 0.13
C THR A 22 -4.82 3.91 1.40
N LEU A 23 -3.50 3.92 1.32
CA LEU A 23 -2.57 4.40 2.33
C LEU A 23 -1.86 5.63 1.77
N SER A 24 -1.69 6.67 2.58
CA SER A 24 -1.01 7.88 2.12
C SER A 24 0.34 8.00 2.84
N LEU A 25 1.40 8.22 2.08
CA LEU A 25 2.75 8.44 2.59
C LEU A 25 3.42 9.57 1.82
N ARG A 26 3.85 10.62 2.52
CA ARG A 26 4.59 11.77 1.95
C ARG A 26 3.87 12.46 0.76
N GLY A 27 2.54 12.37 0.72
CA GLY A 27 1.72 12.93 -0.36
C GLY A 27 1.56 12.03 -1.59
N ALA A 28 2.06 10.79 -1.52
CA ALA A 28 1.80 9.74 -2.49
C ALA A 28 0.80 8.72 -1.92
N ASP A 29 -0.09 8.25 -2.79
CA ASP A 29 -1.11 7.26 -2.45
C ASP A 29 -0.68 5.87 -2.91
N TYR A 30 -0.84 4.91 -2.00
CA TYR A 30 -0.47 3.52 -2.13
C TYR A 30 -1.70 2.66 -1.94
N SER A 31 -1.91 1.69 -2.81
CA SER A 31 -3.07 0.81 -2.78
C SER A 31 -2.68 -0.56 -2.24
N VAL A 32 -3.44 -1.05 -1.26
CA VAL A 32 -3.32 -2.38 -0.67
C VAL A 32 -4.66 -3.13 -0.79
N PRO A 33 -4.67 -4.47 -0.73
CA PRO A 33 -5.88 -5.26 -0.95
C PRO A 33 -7.05 -4.85 -0.04
N ALA A 34 -8.29 -5.06 -0.43
CA ALA A 34 -9.43 -4.68 0.42
C ALA A 34 -9.52 -5.48 1.73
N SER A 35 -9.07 -6.73 1.71
CA SER A 35 -9.12 -7.67 2.85
C SER A 35 -7.79 -8.38 3.04
N SER A 36 -7.51 -8.80 4.28
CA SER A 36 -6.32 -9.58 4.62
C SER A 36 -6.31 -10.96 3.93
N ASP A 37 -7.46 -11.52 3.58
CA ASP A 37 -7.57 -12.76 2.81
C ASP A 37 -6.96 -12.67 1.40
N ALA A 38 -6.88 -11.46 0.85
CA ALA A 38 -6.29 -11.20 -0.47
C ALA A 38 -4.79 -10.86 -0.38
N TRP A 39 -4.17 -10.99 0.80
CA TRP A 39 -2.75 -10.72 0.96
C TRP A 39 -1.91 -11.80 0.28
N PRO A 40 -0.84 -11.42 -0.44
CA PRO A 40 0.11 -12.38 -0.95
C PRO A 40 0.81 -13.09 0.22
N LEU A 41 1.09 -14.39 0.06
CA LEU A 41 1.74 -15.19 1.11
C LEU A 41 3.05 -14.58 1.60
N GLY A 42 3.85 -14.01 0.70
CA GLY A 42 5.09 -13.32 1.08
C GLY A 42 4.88 -12.09 1.97
N ALA A 43 3.70 -11.47 1.94
CA ALA A 43 3.34 -10.41 2.88
C ALA A 43 3.09 -10.98 4.27
N LEU A 44 2.29 -12.05 4.36
CA LEU A 44 1.96 -12.74 5.61
C LEU A 44 3.22 -13.30 6.28
N GLU A 45 4.03 -14.06 5.54
CA GLU A 45 5.31 -14.60 6.03
C GLU A 45 6.25 -13.50 6.50
N GLY A 46 6.31 -12.39 5.77
CA GLY A 46 7.10 -11.23 6.14
C GLY A 46 6.65 -10.60 7.46
N PHE A 47 5.34 -10.51 7.71
CA PHE A 47 4.82 -10.01 8.98
C PHE A 47 5.09 -10.99 10.14
N GLU A 48 4.91 -12.30 9.93
CA GLU A 48 5.19 -13.32 10.96
C GLU A 48 6.68 -13.40 11.34
N GLU A 49 7.58 -13.28 10.37
CA GLU A 49 9.04 -13.27 10.63
C GLU A 49 9.58 -11.92 11.12
N GLY A 50 8.73 -10.89 11.28
CA GLY A 50 9.17 -9.53 11.64
C GLY A 50 9.96 -8.82 10.54
N ARG A 51 9.87 -9.30 9.29
CA ARG A 51 10.52 -8.73 8.10
C ARG A 51 9.60 -7.74 7.39
N ILE A 52 9.32 -6.61 8.06
CA ILE A 52 8.45 -5.53 7.56
C ILE A 52 8.77 -5.08 6.12
N VAL A 53 10.05 -4.98 5.77
CA VAL A 53 10.49 -4.59 4.42
C VAL A 53 10.02 -5.61 3.37
N ALA A 54 10.16 -6.91 3.65
CA ALA A 54 9.72 -7.97 2.75
C ALA A 54 8.19 -8.02 2.68
N ALA A 55 7.53 -7.83 3.83
CA ALA A 55 6.08 -7.83 3.94
C ALA A 55 5.45 -6.74 3.07
N LEU A 56 5.88 -5.49 3.28
CA LEU A 56 5.39 -4.31 2.54
C LEU A 56 5.73 -4.40 1.06
N ARG A 57 6.93 -4.88 0.70
CA ARG A 57 7.29 -5.10 -0.71
C ARG A 57 6.36 -6.10 -1.38
N SER A 58 6.01 -7.19 -0.69
CA SER A 58 5.10 -8.19 -1.22
C SER A 58 3.68 -7.64 -1.34
N LEU A 59 3.22 -6.86 -0.35
CA LEU A 59 1.87 -6.31 -0.29
C LEU A 59 1.63 -5.19 -1.32
N LEU A 60 2.58 -4.26 -1.44
CA LEU A 60 2.51 -3.14 -2.39
C LEU A 60 2.80 -3.58 -3.83
N GLY A 61 3.54 -4.68 -3.99
CA GLY A 61 4.02 -5.15 -5.28
C GLY A 61 5.19 -4.33 -5.84
N PRO A 62 5.76 -4.77 -6.97
CA PRO A 62 7.03 -4.25 -7.48
C PRO A 62 6.96 -2.79 -7.95
N GLU A 63 5.83 -2.34 -8.51
CA GLU A 63 5.67 -0.99 -9.06
C GLU A 63 5.61 0.07 -7.97
N GLN A 64 4.73 -0.13 -6.98
CA GLN A 64 4.58 0.76 -5.84
C GLN A 64 5.85 0.74 -4.97
N TRP A 65 6.48 -0.43 -4.79
CA TRP A 65 7.77 -0.53 -4.10
C TRP A 65 8.89 0.23 -4.81
N ALA A 66 8.91 0.24 -6.14
CA ALA A 66 9.89 1.02 -6.89
C ALA A 66 9.72 2.52 -6.62
N ARG A 67 8.49 3.04 -6.69
CA ARG A 67 8.18 4.45 -6.36
C ARG A 67 8.64 4.83 -4.97
N LEU A 68 8.33 3.99 -3.98
CA LEU A 68 8.70 4.20 -2.59
C LEU A 68 10.23 4.35 -2.41
N LYS A 69 11.01 3.58 -3.16
CA LYS A 69 12.48 3.74 -3.20
C LYS A 69 12.93 5.01 -3.92
N GLU A 70 12.29 5.37 -5.03
CA GLU A 70 12.62 6.60 -5.78
C GLU A 70 12.32 7.87 -4.98
N GLU A 71 11.28 7.86 -4.15
CA GLU A 71 10.94 8.93 -3.21
C GLU A 71 11.89 9.00 -2.00
N GLY A 72 12.84 8.06 -1.90
CA GLY A 72 13.78 7.97 -0.79
C GLY A 72 13.09 7.66 0.52
N ALA A 73 12.11 6.75 0.51
CA ALA A 73 11.46 6.29 1.72
C ALA A 73 12.45 5.59 2.66
N THR A 74 12.26 5.83 3.94
CA THR A 74 13.11 5.33 5.02
C THR A 74 12.43 4.18 5.75
N LEU A 75 13.18 3.51 6.64
CA LEU A 75 12.58 2.52 7.54
C LEU A 75 11.45 3.10 8.41
N GLY A 76 11.54 4.39 8.77
CA GLY A 76 10.48 5.08 9.51
C GLY A 76 9.19 5.20 8.69
N ASP A 77 9.32 5.56 7.41
CA ASP A 77 8.18 5.62 6.48
C ASP A 77 7.51 4.24 6.29
N LEU A 78 8.33 3.18 6.21
CA LEU A 78 7.83 1.81 6.16
C LEU A 78 7.07 1.44 7.43
N ASN A 79 7.57 1.85 8.60
CA ASN A 79 6.85 1.62 9.85
C ASN A 79 5.51 2.37 9.87
N THR A 80 5.48 3.63 9.42
CA THR A 80 4.23 4.40 9.29
C THR A 80 3.23 3.73 8.35
N LEU A 81 3.68 3.15 7.24
CA LEU A 81 2.81 2.35 6.37
C LEU A 81 2.29 1.08 7.06
N ALA A 82 3.16 0.37 7.79
CA ALA A 82 2.75 -0.82 8.56
C ALA A 82 1.71 -0.48 9.64
N GLU A 83 1.86 0.64 10.33
CA GLU A 83 0.89 1.15 11.30
C GLU A 83 -0.44 1.53 10.63
N GLN A 84 -0.40 2.23 9.49
CA GLN A 84 -1.62 2.53 8.72
C GLN A 84 -2.32 1.25 8.27
N ILE A 85 -1.57 0.24 7.80
CA ILE A 85 -2.09 -1.09 7.47
C ILE A 85 -2.78 -1.70 8.69
N ALA A 86 -2.10 -1.75 9.84
CA ALA A 86 -2.70 -2.29 11.06
C ALA A 86 -4.02 -1.59 11.42
N GLY A 87 -4.08 -0.27 11.30
CA GLY A 87 -5.30 0.52 11.53
C GLY A 87 -6.42 0.22 10.53
N VAL A 88 -6.14 0.20 9.22
CA VAL A 88 -7.19 0.03 8.20
C VAL A 88 -7.74 -1.40 8.11
N TYR A 89 -6.98 -2.40 8.55
CA TYR A 89 -7.44 -3.80 8.62
C TYR A 89 -7.92 -4.20 10.03
N GLY A 90 -7.84 -3.30 11.02
CA GLY A 90 -8.29 -3.60 12.38
C GLY A 90 -7.40 -4.61 13.11
N PHE A 91 -6.11 -4.66 12.80
CA PHE A 91 -5.11 -5.37 13.60
C PHE A 91 -4.72 -4.59 14.88
N GLU A 92 -5.40 -3.46 15.17
CA GLU A 92 -5.33 -2.83 16.48
C GLU A 92 -5.68 -3.91 17.51
N SER A 93 -4.68 -4.30 18.30
CA SER A 93 -4.86 -5.32 19.30
C SER A 93 -5.96 -4.84 20.25
N PRO A 94 -7.02 -5.63 20.52
CA PRO A 94 -7.93 -5.30 21.59
C PRO A 94 -7.16 -5.44 22.90
N GLY A 95 -6.57 -4.33 23.31
CA GLY A 95 -5.84 -4.21 24.55
C GLY A 95 -6.30 -2.94 25.24
N GLU A 96 -7.51 -2.98 25.80
CA GLU A 96 -7.85 -2.60 27.19
C GLU A 96 -9.17 -3.27 27.62
#